data_AF-A0A3N5NUV0-F1
#
_entry.id   AF-A0A3N5NUV0-F1
#
_cell.length_a   1.000
_cell.length_b   1.000
_cell.length_c   1.000
_cell.angle_alpha   90.00
_cell.angle_beta   90.00
_cell.angle_gamma   90.00
#
_symmetry.space_group_name_H-M   'P 1'
#
loop_
_entity.id
_entity.type
_entity.pdbx_description
1 polymer ?
#
loop_
_entity_poly.entity_id
_entity_poly.type
_entity_poly.pdbx_seq_one_letter_code
_entity_poly.pdbx_strand_id
1 'polypeptide(L)'
;MDRTIRMGVRRIGASRSPCARVRDVKYGGAILADAIVYLWRVSLDLISRTRIFLLGWRATRNPARSNEYIEKQAALRARRAERWISWRDLSTARRVQVRAGAATLAFVTVVTGRGVWPERSLAGSSDAVETNMAALESSAQMPDELSTANVSRDPAATFLDEIKTASPTRWSVLKTVAFEASDRGGWDDFRVGSPVVMKDAGASPYRMWYVGCRFATTEYGCGIGHATSTDGLKWTRSSSPVFVPPDLPATNWISALGLVKRANGYLMWYSVDGDPFGDRTHGTLHMATSADGLRWENVGRVLSTANDRTRSIKHVIHDDGTLFHLWYFDVPADGSDESLVHFTSPDGKTWTQAGGDTFEGRAGSVGRPWVTSDGRGGFRALLVDYREGAALRWVTSRDGNTWTAGEIERDVRVVDDGRAIVVATGLPESDGLWLWVTTVANDRRAAESIGVAFKKGAGS
;
A
#
# COMPACT_ATOMS: atom_id res chain seq x y z
N MET A 1 -19.77 25.61 83.88
CA MET A 1 -19.18 26.96 84.05
C MET A 1 -17.96 26.95 83.15
N ASP A 2 -17.89 27.61 82.00
CA ASP A 2 -18.36 28.94 81.67
C ASP A 2 -18.65 29.07 80.15
N ARG A 3 -19.56 29.98 79.80
CA ARG A 3 -20.00 30.30 78.43
C ARG A 3 -19.26 31.55 77.94
N THR A 4 -18.84 31.59 76.69
CA THR A 4 -18.89 32.86 75.92
C THR A 4 -19.06 32.61 74.41
N ILE A 5 -19.63 33.60 73.73
CA ILE A 5 -20.52 33.53 72.58
C ILE A 5 -19.83 33.95 71.26
N ARG A 6 -20.30 33.33 70.17
CA ARG A 6 -20.21 33.62 68.71
C ARG A 6 -19.68 35.00 68.26
N MET A 7 -18.98 35.00 67.11
CA MET A 7 -19.44 35.71 65.89
C MET A 7 -18.71 35.22 64.63
N GLY A 8 -19.45 35.01 63.55
CA GLY A 8 -18.94 34.54 62.26
C GLY A 8 -18.56 35.68 61.32
N VAL A 9 -17.66 35.40 60.37
CA VAL A 9 -17.47 36.18 59.15
C VAL A 9 -17.22 35.21 57.99
N ARG A 10 -18.15 35.18 57.02
CA ARG A 10 -17.91 34.67 55.67
C ARG A 10 -16.91 35.60 54.99
N ARG A 11 -15.83 35.07 54.41
CA ARG A 11 -15.12 35.71 53.29
C ARG A 11 -14.90 34.73 52.15
N ILE A 12 -15.50 35.11 51.01
CA ILE A 12 -15.23 34.62 49.66
C ILE A 12 -13.85 35.14 49.25
N GLY A 13 -13.06 34.31 48.55
CA GLY A 13 -11.90 34.76 47.77
C GLY A 13 -10.62 33.96 48.00
N ALA A 14 -10.52 32.75 47.42
CA ALA A 14 -9.23 32.09 47.24
C ALA A 14 -8.55 32.63 45.97
N SER A 15 -7.66 33.61 46.13
CA SER A 15 -6.74 34.05 45.07
C SER A 15 -5.66 32.99 44.84
N ARG A 16 -5.49 32.53 43.60
CA ARG A 16 -4.37 31.66 43.19
C ARG A 16 -3.03 32.37 43.41
N SER A 17 -2.11 31.72 44.13
CA SER A 17 -0.81 32.26 44.52
C SER A 17 0.14 32.51 43.32
N PRO A 18 0.99 33.56 43.34
CA PRO A 18 1.91 33.93 42.25
C PRO A 18 2.98 32.88 41.89
N CYS A 19 3.27 31.93 42.79
CA CYS A 19 4.38 30.98 42.64
C CYS A 19 4.12 29.87 41.60
N ALA A 20 2.86 29.52 41.32
CA ALA A 20 2.49 28.58 40.26
C ALA A 20 2.74 29.18 38.86
N ARG A 21 2.44 30.48 38.69
CA ARG A 21 2.54 31.19 37.41
C ARG A 21 3.98 31.27 36.89
N VAL A 22 4.99 31.33 37.76
CA VAL A 22 6.41 31.41 37.36
C VAL A 22 6.97 30.05 36.91
N ARG A 23 6.50 28.93 37.49
CA ARG A 23 6.86 27.57 37.01
C ARG A 23 6.21 27.26 35.67
N ASP A 24 4.95 27.65 35.48
CA ASP A 24 4.22 27.43 34.23
C ASP A 24 4.82 28.20 33.05
N VAL A 25 5.31 29.42 33.28
CA VAL A 25 5.98 30.24 32.23
C VAL A 25 7.33 29.65 31.83
N LYS A 26 8.14 29.17 32.79
CA LYS A 26 9.42 28.49 32.49
C LYS A 26 9.20 27.16 31.74
N TYR A 27 8.14 26.42 32.09
CA TYR A 27 7.78 25.17 31.45
C TYR A 27 7.25 25.37 30.02
N GLY A 28 6.40 26.39 29.81
CA GLY A 28 5.91 26.79 28.49
C GLY A 28 7.00 27.31 27.55
N GLY A 29 7.94 28.10 28.07
CA GLY A 29 9.09 28.59 27.30
C GLY A 29 10.02 27.48 26.81
N ALA A 30 10.26 26.45 27.63
CA ALA A 30 11.05 25.28 27.25
C ALA A 30 10.36 24.44 26.15
N ILE A 31 9.04 24.26 26.22
CA ILE A 31 8.27 23.56 25.17
C ILE A 31 8.31 24.33 23.85
N LEU A 32 8.24 25.67 23.90
CA LEU A 32 8.30 26.51 22.71
C LEU A 32 9.67 26.42 22.01
N ALA A 33 10.76 26.47 22.77
CA ALA A 33 12.12 26.31 22.23
C ALA A 33 12.31 24.93 21.59
N ASP A 34 11.87 23.86 22.27
CA ASP A 34 11.92 22.50 21.75
C ASP A 34 11.07 22.34 20.48
N ALA A 35 9.90 23.00 20.42
CA ALA A 35 9.01 22.99 19.26
C ALA A 35 9.63 23.69 18.03
N ILE A 36 10.33 24.81 18.23
CA ILE A 36 11.06 25.50 17.17
C ILE A 36 12.19 24.62 16.64
N VAL A 37 12.98 24.01 17.53
CA VAL A 37 14.07 23.09 17.15
C VAL A 37 13.50 21.87 16.40
N TYR A 38 12.36 21.35 16.84
CA TYR A 38 11.66 20.26 16.16
C TYR A 38 11.23 20.65 14.73
N LEU A 39 10.57 21.80 14.56
CA LEU A 39 10.14 22.29 13.23
C LEU A 39 11.31 22.58 12.29
N TRP A 40 12.42 23.08 12.83
CA TRP A 40 13.67 23.24 12.08
C TRP A 40 14.22 21.89 11.57
N ARG A 41 14.27 20.87 12.44
CA ARG A 41 14.73 19.52 12.06
C ARG A 41 13.82 18.89 11.01
N VAL A 42 12.50 19.05 11.14
CA VAL A 42 11.50 18.59 10.15
C VAL A 42 11.70 19.29 8.80
N SER A 43 11.94 20.61 8.80
CA SER A 43 12.22 21.37 7.57
C SER A 43 13.49 20.89 6.86
N LEU A 44 14.57 20.64 7.60
CA LEU A 44 15.80 20.08 7.04
C LEU A 44 15.61 18.67 6.46
N ASP A 45 14.75 17.85 7.09
CA ASP A 45 14.39 16.52 6.56
C ASP A 45 13.57 16.64 5.27
N LEU A 46 12.64 17.60 5.18
CA LEU A 46 11.88 17.86 3.96
C LEU A 46 12.81 18.27 2.80
N ILE A 47 13.76 19.17 3.04
CA ILE A 47 14.78 19.57 2.04
C ILE A 47 15.61 18.36 1.60
N SER A 48 16.02 17.52 2.56
CA SER A 48 16.80 16.30 2.27
C SER A 48 15.99 15.30 1.44
N ARG A 49 14.69 15.15 1.72
CA ARG A 49 13.75 14.32 0.94
C ARG A 49 13.64 14.79 -0.51
N THR A 50 13.43 16.10 -0.71
CA THR A 50 13.37 16.69 -2.06
C THR A 50 14.66 16.47 -2.84
N ARG A 51 15.82 16.62 -2.18
CA ARG A 51 17.13 16.40 -2.80
C ARG A 51 17.35 14.95 -3.21
N ILE A 52 16.97 14.00 -2.36
CA ILE A 52 17.06 12.55 -2.65
C ILE A 52 16.11 12.18 -3.78
N PHE A 53 14.88 12.69 -3.76
CA PHE A 53 13.90 12.47 -4.83
C PHE A 53 14.47 12.90 -6.19
N LEU A 54 15.07 14.09 -6.26
CA LEU A 54 15.71 14.59 -7.49
C LEU A 54 16.92 13.74 -7.92
N LEU A 55 17.73 13.25 -6.97
CA LEU A 55 18.87 12.38 -7.28
C LEU A 55 18.42 11.00 -7.76
N GLY A 56 17.40 10.40 -7.14
CA GLY A 56 16.82 9.12 -7.55
C GLY A 56 16.18 9.24 -8.94
N TRP A 57 15.43 10.31 -9.18
CA TRP A 57 14.88 10.62 -10.50
C TRP A 57 15.98 10.73 -11.57
N ARG A 58 17.12 11.35 -11.27
CA ARG A 58 18.27 11.39 -12.19
C ARG A 58 18.93 10.02 -12.39
N ALA A 59 19.07 9.23 -11.33
CA ALA A 59 19.64 7.88 -11.41
C ALA A 59 18.79 6.93 -12.26
N THR A 60 17.45 7.03 -12.18
CA THR A 60 16.55 6.24 -13.05
C THR A 60 16.70 6.55 -14.54
N ARG A 61 17.22 7.72 -14.90
CA ARG A 61 17.48 8.12 -16.31
C ARG A 61 18.92 7.88 -16.75
N ASN A 62 19.86 7.68 -15.81
CA ASN A 62 21.27 7.44 -16.11
C ASN A 62 21.89 6.48 -15.06
N PRO A 63 21.98 5.17 -15.39
CA PRO A 63 22.46 4.14 -14.48
C PRO A 63 23.87 4.37 -13.93
N ALA A 64 24.73 5.10 -14.66
CA ALA A 64 26.10 5.44 -14.22
C ALA A 64 26.13 6.36 -12.97
N ARG A 65 24.99 6.96 -12.60
CA ARG A 65 24.84 7.81 -11.39
C ARG A 65 24.25 7.09 -10.18
N SER A 66 24.03 5.77 -10.26
CA SER A 66 23.48 4.98 -9.16
C SER A 66 24.37 5.01 -7.91
N ASN A 67 25.69 4.97 -8.09
CA ASN A 67 26.65 5.03 -6.98
C ASN A 67 26.65 6.40 -6.28
N GLU A 68 26.57 7.51 -7.04
CA GLU A 68 26.45 8.86 -6.49
C GLU A 68 25.15 9.03 -5.68
N TYR A 69 24.05 8.43 -6.14
CA TYR A 69 22.77 8.40 -5.43
C TYR A 69 22.88 7.63 -4.12
N ILE A 70 23.49 6.44 -4.12
CA ILE A 70 23.67 5.60 -2.92
C ILE A 70 24.54 6.32 -1.88
N GLU A 71 25.67 6.90 -2.29
CA GLU A 71 26.60 7.61 -1.41
C GLU A 71 25.94 8.85 -0.77
N LYS A 72 25.26 9.67 -1.60
CA LYS A 72 24.55 10.85 -1.09
C LYS A 72 23.37 10.49 -0.20
N GLN A 73 22.69 9.37 -0.47
CA GLN A 73 21.68 8.83 0.45
C GLN A 73 22.30 8.45 1.80
N ALA A 74 23.40 7.71 1.82
CA ALA A 74 24.07 7.29 3.06
C ALA A 74 24.53 8.50 3.89
N ALA A 75 25.15 9.50 3.26
CA ALA A 75 25.59 10.73 3.93
C ALA A 75 24.41 11.53 4.53
N LEU A 76 23.28 11.61 3.81
CA LEU A 76 22.08 12.29 4.32
C LEU A 76 21.41 11.52 5.47
N ARG A 77 21.48 10.18 5.47
CA ARG A 77 21.01 9.34 6.60
C ARG A 77 21.85 9.56 7.85
N ALA A 78 23.17 9.57 7.75
CA ALA A 78 24.06 9.84 8.88
C ALA A 78 23.75 11.21 9.53
N ARG A 79 23.64 12.26 8.70
CA ARG A 79 23.27 13.62 9.16
C ARG A 79 21.86 13.69 9.77
N ARG A 80 20.94 12.84 9.33
CA ARG A 80 19.60 12.75 9.94
C ARG A 80 19.67 12.04 11.29
N ALA A 81 20.37 10.93 11.38
CA ALA A 81 20.54 10.19 12.62
C ALA A 81 21.12 11.11 13.72
N GLU A 82 22.21 11.81 13.42
CA GLU A 82 22.82 12.80 14.33
C GLU A 82 21.83 13.88 14.78
N ARG A 83 21.05 14.44 13.84
CA ARG A 83 20.04 15.48 14.14
C ARG A 83 18.94 14.99 15.07
N TRP A 84 18.62 13.70 15.07
CA TRP A 84 17.53 13.13 15.85
C TRP A 84 17.98 12.31 17.07
N ILE A 85 19.29 12.17 17.34
CA ILE A 85 19.81 11.46 18.54
C ILE A 85 19.17 12.00 19.82
N SER A 86 19.29 13.31 20.07
CA SER A 86 18.72 13.96 21.26
C SER A 86 17.19 13.84 21.38
N TRP A 87 16.50 13.56 20.28
CA TRP A 87 15.04 13.35 20.27
C TRP A 87 14.65 11.93 20.68
N ARG A 88 15.51 10.95 20.40
CA ARG A 88 15.30 9.55 20.78
C ARG A 88 15.39 9.36 22.29
N ASP A 89 16.22 10.16 22.94
CA ASP A 89 16.44 10.13 24.39
C ASP A 89 15.31 10.80 25.19
N LEU A 90 14.35 11.47 24.52
CA LEU A 90 13.20 12.08 25.16
C LEU A 90 12.13 11.03 25.54
N SER A 91 11.54 11.19 26.73
CA SER A 91 10.39 10.40 27.14
C SER A 91 9.19 10.58 26.21
N THR A 92 8.33 9.57 26.11
CA THR A 92 7.13 9.60 25.25
C THR A 92 6.22 10.78 25.56
N ALA A 93 6.02 11.11 26.84
CA ALA A 93 5.24 12.27 27.26
C ALA A 93 5.85 13.60 26.78
N ARG A 94 7.19 13.74 26.84
CA ARG A 94 7.87 14.95 26.38
C ARG A 94 7.76 15.13 24.87
N ARG A 95 7.87 14.05 24.09
CA ARG A 95 7.71 14.10 22.62
C ARG A 95 6.31 14.56 22.20
N VAL A 96 5.27 14.12 22.91
CA VAL A 96 3.88 14.55 22.67
C VAL A 96 3.73 16.05 22.95
N GLN A 97 4.26 16.54 24.06
CA GLN A 97 4.23 17.97 24.41
C GLN A 97 4.91 18.85 23.36
N VAL A 98 6.08 18.45 22.89
CA VAL A 98 6.84 19.22 21.88
C VAL A 98 6.12 19.21 20.52
N ARG A 99 5.52 18.08 20.12
CA ARG A 99 4.71 18.00 18.89
C ARG A 99 3.45 18.86 18.97
N ALA A 100 2.76 18.86 20.10
CA ALA A 100 1.61 19.73 20.33
C ALA A 100 2.01 21.21 20.24
N GLY A 101 3.12 21.60 20.88
CA GLY A 101 3.67 22.96 20.79
C GLY A 101 4.04 23.36 19.35
N ALA A 102 4.63 22.45 18.58
CA ALA A 102 4.97 22.67 17.18
C ALA A 102 3.73 22.84 16.29
N ALA A 103 2.68 22.04 16.50
CA ALA A 103 1.41 22.17 15.79
C ALA A 103 0.74 23.52 16.10
N THR A 104 0.74 23.95 17.37
CA THR A 104 0.27 25.28 17.76
C THR A 104 1.08 26.38 17.10
N LEU A 105 2.41 26.28 17.08
CA LEU A 105 3.27 27.28 16.44
C LEU A 105 2.97 27.39 14.94
N ALA A 106 2.89 26.26 14.23
CA ALA A 106 2.58 26.22 12.80
C ALA A 106 1.18 26.79 12.51
N PHE A 107 0.19 26.46 13.34
CA PHE A 107 -1.16 27.03 13.22
C PHE A 107 -1.15 28.56 13.41
N VAL A 108 -0.46 29.05 14.44
CA VAL A 108 -0.30 30.50 14.67
C VAL A 108 0.40 31.16 13.49
N THR A 109 1.47 30.59 12.94
CA THR A 109 2.16 31.14 11.75
C THR A 109 1.25 31.19 10.52
N VAL A 110 0.38 30.20 10.31
CA VAL A 110 -0.57 30.20 9.19
C VAL A 110 -1.67 31.26 9.39
N VAL A 111 -2.16 31.44 10.62
CA VAL A 111 -3.18 32.43 10.95
C VAL A 111 -2.62 33.86 10.90
N THR A 112 -1.42 34.09 11.44
CA THR A 112 -0.77 35.40 11.39
C THR A 112 -0.23 35.71 9.99
N GLY A 113 0.24 34.71 9.24
CA GLY A 113 0.63 34.85 7.83
C GLY A 113 -0.53 35.29 6.94
N ARG A 114 -1.76 34.81 7.22
CA ARG A 114 -2.99 35.29 6.57
C ARG A 114 -3.36 36.74 6.94
N GLY A 115 -2.90 37.25 8.09
CA GLY A 115 -3.15 38.62 8.53
C GLY A 115 -2.11 39.66 8.09
N VAL A 116 -0.98 39.24 7.52
CA VAL A 116 0.15 40.12 7.15
C VAL A 116 0.28 40.32 5.64
N TRP A 117 -0.42 39.51 4.83
CA TRP A 117 -0.43 39.67 3.38
C TRP A 117 -1.69 40.44 2.97
N PRO A 118 -1.58 41.66 2.42
CA PRO A 118 -2.75 42.35 1.89
C PRO A 118 -3.35 41.48 0.78
N GLU A 119 -4.69 41.36 0.79
CA GLU A 119 -5.44 40.78 -0.32
C GLU A 119 -5.07 41.56 -1.59
N ARG A 120 -4.18 41.00 -2.41
CA ARG A 120 -4.16 41.36 -3.82
C ARG A 120 -5.49 40.85 -4.36
N SER A 121 -6.40 41.78 -4.63
CA SER A 121 -7.56 41.55 -5.47
C SER A 121 -7.08 40.90 -6.77
N LEU A 122 -7.26 39.58 -6.89
CA LEU A 122 -7.30 38.90 -8.17
C LEU A 122 -8.67 39.21 -8.79
N ALA A 123 -8.88 40.48 -9.14
CA ALA A 123 -9.85 40.85 -10.16
C ALA A 123 -9.31 40.26 -11.47
N GLY A 124 -9.73 39.05 -11.79
CA GLY A 124 -9.23 38.25 -12.91
C GLY A 124 -9.49 36.76 -12.81
N SER A 125 -9.98 36.23 -11.67
CA SER A 125 -10.32 34.80 -11.56
C SER A 125 -11.79 34.49 -11.26
N SER A 126 -12.65 35.49 -11.06
CA SER A 126 -14.11 35.24 -11.03
C SER A 126 -14.61 34.94 -12.44
N ASP A 127 -14.17 35.73 -13.43
CA ASP A 127 -14.68 35.62 -14.79
C ASP A 127 -14.23 34.31 -15.44
N ALA A 128 -13.01 33.83 -15.15
CA ALA A 128 -12.53 32.54 -15.64
C ALA A 128 -13.22 31.34 -14.96
N VAL A 129 -13.71 31.49 -13.74
CA VAL A 129 -14.43 30.42 -13.02
C VAL A 129 -15.91 30.42 -13.39
N GLU A 130 -16.54 31.59 -13.57
CA GLU A 130 -17.91 31.71 -14.10
C GLU A 130 -18.00 31.34 -15.57
N THR A 131 -17.01 31.69 -16.41
CA THR A 131 -16.99 31.27 -17.82
C THR A 131 -16.81 29.76 -17.95
N ASN A 132 -16.05 29.13 -17.05
CA ASN A 132 -15.90 27.67 -17.01
C ASN A 132 -17.10 26.96 -16.36
N MET A 133 -17.77 27.57 -15.36
CA MET A 133 -19.02 27.07 -14.78
C MET A 133 -20.19 27.18 -15.77
N ALA A 134 -20.31 28.28 -16.51
CA ALA A 134 -21.32 28.46 -17.55
C ALA A 134 -21.05 27.57 -18.77
N ALA A 135 -19.78 27.27 -19.09
CA ALA A 135 -19.44 26.26 -20.10
C ALA A 135 -19.71 24.82 -19.63
N LEU A 136 -19.61 24.56 -18.31
CA LEU A 136 -20.01 23.28 -17.70
C LEU A 136 -21.54 23.14 -17.60
N GLU A 137 -22.27 24.23 -17.37
CA GLU A 137 -23.74 24.25 -17.36
C GLU A 137 -24.33 24.22 -18.78
N SER A 138 -23.72 24.86 -19.78
CA SER A 138 -24.15 24.72 -21.18
C SER A 138 -23.75 23.37 -21.80
N SER A 139 -22.71 22.72 -21.27
CA SER A 139 -22.40 21.32 -21.58
C SER A 139 -23.34 20.32 -20.89
N ALA A 140 -24.19 20.75 -19.95
CA ALA A 140 -25.14 19.91 -19.23
C ALA A 140 -26.55 19.88 -19.84
N GLN A 141 -26.81 20.61 -20.93
CA GLN A 141 -28.07 20.56 -21.67
C GLN A 141 -27.89 19.77 -22.97
N MET A 142 -28.02 18.44 -22.91
CA MET A 142 -28.24 17.65 -24.12
C MET A 142 -29.68 17.86 -24.62
N PRO A 143 -29.90 18.00 -25.94
CA PRO A 143 -31.25 18.05 -26.49
C PRO A 143 -31.93 16.69 -26.34
N ASP A 144 -33.20 16.75 -25.94
CA ASP A 144 -34.13 15.65 -25.82
C ASP A 144 -34.49 15.15 -27.23
N GLU A 145 -33.69 14.24 -27.78
CA GLU A 145 -34.04 13.45 -28.97
C GLU A 145 -34.33 12.00 -28.57
N LEU A 146 -35.62 11.69 -28.44
CA LEU A 146 -36.12 10.32 -28.58
C LEU A 146 -35.73 9.79 -29.97
N SER A 147 -34.77 8.86 -30.05
CA SER A 147 -34.64 7.99 -31.21
C SER A 147 -33.80 6.73 -30.92
N THR A 148 -34.52 5.63 -30.71
CA THR A 148 -34.11 4.22 -30.88
C THR A 148 -33.07 3.63 -29.92
N ALA A 149 -33.55 2.68 -29.12
CA ALA A 149 -32.79 1.85 -28.20
C ALA A 149 -31.67 1.07 -28.89
N ASN A 150 -30.43 1.37 -28.51
CA ASN A 150 -29.39 0.36 -28.36
C ASN A 150 -29.03 0.32 -26.87
N VAL A 151 -29.75 -0.50 -26.10
CA VAL A 151 -29.41 -0.77 -24.70
C VAL A 151 -28.03 -1.40 -24.69
N SER A 152 -26.99 -0.63 -24.35
CA SER A 152 -25.66 -1.19 -24.16
C SER A 152 -25.73 -2.19 -23.01
N ARG A 153 -25.46 -3.46 -23.32
CA ARG A 153 -25.51 -4.54 -22.35
C ARG A 153 -24.46 -4.30 -21.27
N ASP A 154 -24.80 -4.61 -20.01
CA ASP A 154 -23.87 -4.56 -18.87
C ASP A 154 -22.54 -5.27 -19.24
N PRO A 155 -21.38 -4.58 -19.16
CA PRO A 155 -20.08 -5.17 -19.49
C PRO A 155 -19.76 -6.45 -18.70
N ALA A 156 -20.18 -6.53 -17.43
CA ALA A 156 -19.99 -7.71 -16.61
C ALA A 156 -20.83 -8.90 -17.11
N ALA A 157 -22.10 -8.65 -17.43
CA ALA A 157 -22.97 -9.69 -18.01
C ALA A 157 -22.46 -10.16 -19.38
N THR A 158 -21.95 -9.24 -20.19
CA THR A 158 -21.34 -9.56 -21.49
C THR A 158 -20.10 -10.43 -21.30
N PHE A 159 -19.21 -10.07 -20.38
CA PHE A 159 -18.03 -10.85 -20.05
C PHE A 159 -18.38 -12.28 -19.56
N LEU A 160 -19.37 -12.42 -18.67
CA LEU A 160 -19.83 -13.72 -18.18
C LEU A 160 -20.39 -14.61 -19.29
N ASP A 161 -20.98 -14.04 -20.33
CA ASP A 161 -21.41 -14.79 -21.50
C ASP A 161 -20.24 -15.14 -22.44
N GLU A 162 -19.31 -14.21 -22.64
CA GLU A 162 -18.10 -14.44 -23.44
C GLU A 162 -17.28 -15.62 -22.91
N ILE A 163 -17.07 -15.72 -21.59
CA ILE A 163 -16.25 -16.80 -20.98
C ILE A 163 -16.86 -18.19 -21.16
N LYS A 164 -18.19 -18.31 -21.24
CA LYS A 164 -18.87 -19.61 -21.44
C LYS A 164 -18.48 -20.24 -22.78
N THR A 165 -18.36 -19.41 -23.82
CA THR A 165 -18.06 -19.84 -25.20
C THR A 165 -16.60 -19.59 -25.61
N ALA A 166 -15.77 -19.05 -24.71
CA ALA A 166 -14.38 -18.72 -25.01
C ALA A 166 -13.54 -19.95 -25.39
N SER A 167 -12.54 -19.73 -26.23
CA SER A 167 -11.51 -20.74 -26.53
C SER A 167 -10.59 -20.92 -25.32
N PRO A 168 -10.22 -22.16 -24.94
CA PRO A 168 -9.23 -22.42 -23.88
C PRO A 168 -7.84 -21.83 -24.16
N THR A 169 -7.55 -21.51 -25.41
CA THR A 169 -6.25 -20.95 -25.82
C THR A 169 -6.14 -19.44 -25.62
N ARG A 170 -7.24 -18.74 -25.31
CA ARG A 170 -7.27 -17.28 -25.19
C ARG A 170 -7.74 -16.81 -23.83
N TRP A 171 -7.26 -15.64 -23.43
CA TRP A 171 -7.80 -14.92 -22.29
C TRP A 171 -9.00 -14.08 -22.69
N SER A 172 -10.06 -14.17 -21.90
CA SER A 172 -11.13 -13.19 -21.86
C SER A 172 -10.78 -12.13 -20.83
N VAL A 173 -10.88 -10.85 -21.18
CA VAL A 173 -10.53 -9.73 -20.28
C VAL A 173 -11.77 -8.86 -20.06
N LEU A 174 -12.08 -8.56 -18.80
CA LEU A 174 -13.16 -7.63 -18.47
C LEU A 174 -12.75 -6.22 -18.95
N LYS A 175 -13.58 -5.61 -19.78
CA LYS A 175 -13.28 -4.30 -20.41
C LYS A 175 -13.41 -3.12 -19.43
N THR A 176 -13.96 -3.35 -18.25
CA THR A 176 -14.12 -2.36 -17.18
C THR A 176 -13.30 -2.73 -15.96
N VAL A 177 -13.04 -1.75 -15.10
CA VAL A 177 -12.45 -1.99 -13.79
C VAL A 177 -13.43 -2.78 -12.92
N ALA A 178 -12.96 -3.81 -12.23
CA ALA A 178 -13.77 -4.59 -11.29
C ALA A 178 -13.74 -3.98 -9.88
N PHE A 179 -12.63 -3.33 -9.51
CA PHE A 179 -12.48 -2.70 -8.21
C PHE A 179 -11.50 -1.53 -8.25
N GLU A 180 -11.89 -0.41 -7.67
CA GLU A 180 -11.09 0.83 -7.59
C GLU A 180 -11.09 1.43 -6.20
N ALA A 181 -10.29 2.49 -6.00
CA ALA A 181 -10.30 3.29 -4.79
C ALA A 181 -11.71 3.83 -4.50
N SER A 182 -12.04 4.02 -3.23
CA SER A 182 -13.32 4.63 -2.86
C SER A 182 -13.37 6.11 -3.25
N ASP A 183 -14.56 6.69 -3.15
CA ASP A 183 -14.72 8.13 -3.20
C ASP A 183 -13.85 8.85 -2.16
N ARG A 184 -13.50 10.09 -2.47
CA ARG A 184 -12.70 10.96 -1.61
C ARG A 184 -13.27 11.01 -0.19
N GLY A 185 -12.43 10.77 0.81
CA GLY A 185 -12.80 10.72 2.22
C GLY A 185 -13.08 9.30 2.74
N GLY A 186 -13.19 8.30 1.86
CA GLY A 186 -13.15 6.90 2.27
C GLY A 186 -11.77 6.47 2.78
N TRP A 187 -11.70 5.31 3.43
CA TRP A 187 -10.47 4.85 4.08
C TRP A 187 -9.44 4.28 3.08
N ASP A 188 -9.88 3.96 1.86
CA ASP A 188 -9.10 3.46 0.73
C ASP A 188 -9.26 4.37 -0.51
N ASP A 189 -9.45 5.68 -0.28
CA ASP A 189 -9.74 6.69 -1.31
C ASP A 189 -8.56 7.08 -2.22
N PHE A 190 -7.37 6.53 -1.98
CA PHE A 190 -6.16 6.87 -2.71
C PHE A 190 -5.63 5.72 -3.56
N ARG A 191 -5.64 4.49 -3.02
CA ARG A 191 -5.04 3.33 -3.69
C ARG A 191 -5.66 2.04 -3.22
N VAL A 192 -5.92 1.13 -4.15
CA VAL A 192 -6.26 -0.27 -3.88
C VAL A 192 -5.38 -1.20 -4.71
N GLY A 193 -4.87 -2.28 -4.10
CA GLY A 193 -3.97 -3.20 -4.79
C GLY A 193 -3.67 -4.47 -4.00
N SER A 194 -2.82 -5.32 -4.57
CA SER A 194 -2.45 -6.64 -3.99
C SER A 194 -3.67 -7.46 -3.53
N PRO A 195 -4.65 -7.74 -4.42
CA PRO A 195 -5.80 -8.54 -4.04
C PRO A 195 -5.41 -9.99 -3.75
N VAL A 196 -6.14 -10.62 -2.84
CA VAL A 196 -6.21 -12.07 -2.66
C VAL A 196 -7.67 -12.46 -2.67
N VAL A 197 -8.06 -13.27 -3.64
CA VAL A 197 -9.45 -13.73 -3.81
C VAL A 197 -9.54 -15.20 -3.45
N MET A 198 -10.53 -15.54 -2.63
CA MET A 198 -10.87 -16.92 -2.28
C MET A 198 -12.36 -17.15 -2.47
N LYS A 199 -12.73 -18.42 -2.65
CA LYS A 199 -14.11 -18.87 -2.73
C LYS A 199 -14.50 -19.61 -1.46
N ASP A 200 -15.57 -19.16 -0.81
CA ASP A 200 -16.22 -19.81 0.33
C ASP A 200 -17.61 -20.34 -0.08
N ALA A 201 -18.22 -21.19 0.75
CA ALA A 201 -19.59 -21.64 0.53
C ALA A 201 -20.60 -20.52 0.85
N GLY A 202 -21.65 -20.39 0.04
CA GLY A 202 -22.76 -19.45 0.30
C GLY A 202 -23.19 -18.64 -0.92
N ALA A 203 -24.06 -17.65 -0.68
CA ALA A 203 -24.67 -16.83 -1.74
C ALA A 203 -23.70 -15.82 -2.38
N SER A 204 -22.71 -15.32 -1.61
CA SER A 204 -21.61 -14.46 -2.08
C SER A 204 -20.29 -15.21 -1.89
N PRO A 205 -19.99 -16.19 -2.76
CA PRO A 205 -18.91 -17.12 -2.52
C PRO A 205 -17.54 -16.45 -2.66
N TYR A 206 -17.41 -15.37 -3.44
CA TYR A 206 -16.14 -14.69 -3.61
C TYR A 206 -15.88 -13.72 -2.47
N ARG A 207 -14.70 -13.84 -1.86
CA ARG A 207 -14.17 -12.91 -0.87
C ARG A 207 -12.82 -12.42 -1.32
N MET A 208 -12.61 -11.11 -1.21
CA MET A 208 -11.37 -10.45 -1.55
C MET A 208 -10.82 -9.73 -0.33
N TRP A 209 -9.54 -9.95 -0.06
CA TRP A 209 -8.73 -9.09 0.80
C TRP A 209 -7.80 -8.27 -0.08
N TYR A 210 -7.57 -7.01 0.28
CA TYR A 210 -6.77 -6.10 -0.53
C TYR A 210 -6.06 -5.09 0.34
N VAL A 211 -4.96 -4.52 -0.16
CA VAL A 211 -4.31 -3.36 0.45
C VAL A 211 -5.05 -2.12 -0.01
N GLY A 212 -5.61 -1.37 0.93
CA GLY A 212 -6.24 -0.07 0.70
C GLY A 212 -5.44 1.03 1.40
N CYS A 213 -5.30 2.19 0.76
CA CYS A 213 -4.65 3.35 1.34
C CYS A 213 -5.51 4.60 1.18
N ARG A 214 -5.49 5.44 2.21
CA ARG A 214 -6.10 6.78 2.18
C ARG A 214 -5.07 7.87 1.97
N PHE A 215 -5.55 8.97 1.41
CA PHE A 215 -4.85 10.25 1.38
C PHE A 215 -5.83 11.41 1.66
N ALA A 216 -6.48 11.36 2.83
CA ALA A 216 -7.39 12.40 3.25
C ALA A 216 -6.70 13.45 4.12
N THR A 217 -6.82 14.72 3.71
CA THR A 217 -6.53 15.97 4.45
C THR A 217 -5.05 16.23 4.81
N THR A 218 -4.34 15.33 5.50
CA THR A 218 -2.89 15.45 5.82
C THR A 218 -2.22 14.12 6.19
N GLU A 219 -2.94 12.99 6.25
CA GLU A 219 -2.41 11.71 6.73
C GLU A 219 -2.53 10.62 5.67
N TYR A 220 -1.39 10.11 5.22
CA TYR A 220 -1.32 8.86 4.48
C TYR A 220 -1.38 7.70 5.46
N GLY A 221 -2.06 6.62 5.08
CA GLY A 221 -2.05 5.37 5.83
C GLY A 221 -2.73 4.26 5.05
N CYS A 222 -2.21 3.05 5.16
CA CYS A 222 -2.77 1.86 4.54
C CYS A 222 -3.25 0.85 5.58
N GLY A 223 -4.20 0.03 5.16
CA GLY A 223 -4.70 -1.13 5.90
C GLY A 223 -5.10 -2.23 4.94
N ILE A 224 -5.58 -3.33 5.49
CA ILE A 224 -6.14 -4.44 4.73
C ILE A 224 -7.65 -4.32 4.75
N GLY A 225 -8.25 -4.22 3.57
CA GLY A 225 -9.69 -4.20 3.34
C GLY A 225 -10.24 -5.58 3.04
N HIS A 226 -11.57 -5.66 3.05
CA HIS A 226 -12.32 -6.85 2.68
C HIS A 226 -13.52 -6.48 1.81
N ALA A 227 -13.79 -7.28 0.79
CA ALA A 227 -14.98 -7.16 -0.06
C ALA A 227 -15.57 -8.54 -0.40
N THR A 228 -16.88 -8.59 -0.63
CA THR A 228 -17.58 -9.82 -1.05
C THR A 228 -18.19 -9.65 -2.43
N SER A 229 -18.33 -10.74 -3.17
CA SER A 229 -18.97 -10.75 -4.48
C SER A 229 -19.72 -12.06 -4.73
N THR A 230 -20.81 -11.97 -5.49
CA THR A 230 -21.56 -13.13 -5.99
C THR A 230 -20.97 -13.68 -7.29
N ASP A 231 -20.26 -12.86 -8.06
CA ASP A 231 -19.81 -13.14 -9.43
C ASP A 231 -18.31 -12.94 -9.66
N GLY A 232 -17.57 -12.44 -8.66
CA GLY A 232 -16.14 -12.12 -8.76
C GLY A 232 -15.82 -10.84 -9.54
N LEU A 233 -16.84 -10.16 -10.07
CA LEU A 233 -16.72 -8.99 -10.93
C LEU A 233 -17.19 -7.72 -10.22
N LYS A 234 -18.35 -7.79 -9.55
CA LYS A 234 -18.96 -6.68 -8.80
C LYS A 234 -18.79 -6.94 -7.31
N TRP A 235 -18.19 -5.99 -6.61
CA TRP A 235 -17.76 -6.18 -5.23
C TRP A 235 -18.46 -5.22 -4.26
N THR A 236 -18.92 -5.76 -3.14
CA THR A 236 -19.41 -4.99 -2.00
C THR A 236 -18.29 -4.84 -0.98
N ARG A 237 -17.80 -3.61 -0.80
CA ARG A 237 -16.71 -3.28 0.12
C ARG A 237 -17.18 -3.22 1.57
N SER A 238 -16.31 -3.57 2.50
CA SER A 238 -16.48 -3.26 3.92
C SER A 238 -16.26 -1.75 4.15
N SER A 239 -16.99 -1.15 5.08
CA SER A 239 -16.94 0.29 5.36
C SER A 239 -15.63 0.76 6.01
N SER A 240 -14.81 -0.15 6.52
CA SER A 240 -13.55 0.11 7.21
C SER A 240 -12.53 -0.99 6.91
N PRO A 241 -11.22 -0.76 7.12
CA PRO A 241 -10.24 -1.84 7.04
C PRO A 241 -10.57 -2.92 8.07
N VAL A 242 -10.37 -4.19 7.69
CA VAL A 242 -10.49 -5.34 8.59
C VAL A 242 -9.22 -5.59 9.39
N PHE A 243 -8.09 -5.00 8.96
CA PHE A 243 -6.85 -5.03 9.72
C PHE A 243 -6.00 -3.78 9.43
N VAL A 244 -5.43 -3.22 10.50
CA VAL A 244 -4.41 -2.17 10.45
C VAL A 244 -3.27 -2.62 11.37
N PRO A 245 -2.03 -2.73 10.87
CA PRO A 245 -0.89 -3.05 11.72
C PRO A 245 -0.78 -2.09 12.91
N PRO A 246 -0.52 -2.58 14.13
CA PRO A 246 -0.47 -1.73 15.33
C PRO A 246 0.68 -0.72 15.31
N ASP A 247 1.77 -1.01 14.58
CA ASP A 247 2.90 -0.09 14.41
C ASP A 247 2.59 0.95 13.33
N LEU A 248 2.19 2.16 13.75
CA LEU A 248 1.82 3.26 12.85
C LEU A 248 2.87 3.66 11.79
N PRO A 249 4.20 3.58 12.02
CA PRO A 249 5.16 3.80 10.94
C PRO A 249 5.09 2.73 9.84
N ALA A 250 4.58 1.53 10.14
CA ALA A 250 4.45 0.42 9.19
C ALA A 250 3.20 0.57 8.29
N THR A 251 2.14 1.23 8.77
CA THR A 251 0.89 1.41 7.98
C THR A 251 1.13 2.21 6.69
N ASN A 252 2.17 3.03 6.62
CA ASN A 252 2.51 3.82 5.44
C ASN A 252 3.27 3.04 4.36
N TRP A 253 3.59 1.78 4.62
CA TRP A 253 4.52 1.03 3.78
C TRP A 253 4.05 -0.40 3.51
N ILE A 254 2.75 -0.66 3.69
CA ILE A 254 2.16 -1.95 3.31
C ILE A 254 2.12 -2.04 1.77
N SER A 255 2.61 -3.15 1.20
CA SER A 255 2.77 -3.28 -0.26
C SER A 255 2.26 -4.59 -0.87
N ALA A 256 2.47 -5.73 -0.22
CA ALA A 256 2.08 -7.05 -0.70
C ALA A 256 1.35 -7.83 0.39
N LEU A 257 0.39 -8.63 -0.06
CA LEU A 257 -0.50 -9.44 0.76
C LEU A 257 -0.49 -10.88 0.24
N GLY A 258 -0.37 -11.83 1.16
CA GLY A 258 -0.58 -13.26 0.95
C GLY A 258 -1.56 -13.77 2.01
N LEU A 259 -2.47 -14.64 1.63
CA LEU A 259 -3.48 -15.20 2.52
C LEU A 259 -3.63 -16.70 2.24
N VAL A 260 -3.78 -17.49 3.30
CA VAL A 260 -4.08 -18.92 3.21
C VAL A 260 -5.22 -19.23 4.17
N LYS A 261 -6.14 -20.09 3.74
CA LYS A 261 -7.19 -20.67 4.60
C LYS A 261 -6.85 -22.13 4.92
N ARG A 262 -6.81 -22.46 6.21
CA ARG A 262 -6.72 -23.82 6.74
C ARG A 262 -7.96 -24.16 7.57
N ALA A 263 -8.05 -25.39 8.05
CA ALA A 263 -9.19 -25.85 8.86
C ALA A 263 -9.41 -25.03 10.14
N ASN A 264 -8.33 -24.47 10.71
CA ASN A 264 -8.34 -23.68 11.94
C ASN A 264 -8.47 -22.15 11.72
N GLY A 265 -8.75 -21.71 10.48
CA GLY A 265 -8.94 -20.31 10.14
C GLY A 265 -8.03 -19.83 9.02
N TYR A 266 -7.70 -18.55 9.06
CA TYR A 266 -6.95 -17.83 8.05
C TYR A 266 -5.60 -17.37 8.59
N LEU A 267 -4.58 -17.47 7.75
CA LEU A 267 -3.25 -16.95 7.96
C LEU A 267 -3.01 -15.86 6.91
N MET A 268 -2.48 -14.73 7.34
CA MET A 268 -2.15 -13.60 6.48
C MET A 268 -0.68 -13.27 6.66
N TRP A 269 -0.01 -13.00 5.55
CA TRP A 269 1.29 -12.35 5.54
C TRP A 269 1.19 -11.04 4.78
N TYR A 270 1.83 -10.02 5.33
CA TYR A 270 1.86 -8.71 4.71
C TYR A 270 3.28 -8.17 4.76
N SER A 271 3.71 -7.57 3.66
CA SER A 271 5.00 -6.90 3.61
C SER A 271 4.88 -5.48 4.11
N VAL A 272 5.96 -5.04 4.75
CA VAL A 272 6.16 -3.65 5.10
C VAL A 272 7.48 -3.22 4.47
N ASP A 273 7.43 -2.23 3.57
CA ASP A 273 8.56 -1.75 2.77
C ASP A 273 9.50 -0.90 3.61
N GLY A 274 10.82 -1.05 3.44
CA GLY A 274 11.80 -0.21 4.12
C GLY A 274 11.50 1.28 3.93
N ASP A 275 11.48 2.03 5.03
CA ASP A 275 11.39 3.48 5.03
C ASP A 275 12.75 4.07 4.63
N PRO A 276 12.88 4.66 3.41
CA PRO A 276 14.16 5.21 2.95
C PRO A 276 14.64 6.41 3.79
N PHE A 277 13.75 6.97 4.62
CA PHE A 277 14.03 8.08 5.51
C PHE A 277 13.98 7.67 6.98
N GLY A 278 13.70 6.42 7.31
CA GLY A 278 13.56 5.92 8.68
C GLY A 278 14.68 4.95 9.06
N ASP A 279 14.54 4.35 10.25
CA ASP A 279 15.50 3.36 10.75
C ASP A 279 15.27 1.97 10.13
N ARG A 280 14.15 1.78 9.41
CA ARG A 280 13.80 0.53 8.74
C ARG A 280 14.27 0.58 7.29
N THR A 281 15.50 0.18 7.03
CA THR A 281 16.14 0.36 5.72
C THR A 281 15.83 -0.73 4.71
N HIS A 282 15.31 -1.88 5.17
CA HIS A 282 15.04 -3.06 4.38
C HIS A 282 13.58 -3.55 4.51
N GLY A 283 13.15 -4.40 3.58
CA GLY A 283 11.81 -4.99 3.60
C GLY A 283 11.62 -5.99 4.74
N THR A 284 10.40 -6.07 5.27
CA THR A 284 10.05 -7.06 6.31
C THR A 284 8.72 -7.72 5.99
N LEU A 285 8.61 -9.02 6.28
CA LEU A 285 7.38 -9.79 6.21
C LEU A 285 6.81 -9.93 7.62
N HIS A 286 5.53 -9.67 7.77
CA HIS A 286 4.80 -9.81 9.01
C HIS A 286 3.66 -10.78 8.82
N MET A 287 3.15 -11.32 9.92
CA MET A 287 2.09 -12.31 9.93
C MET A 287 0.94 -11.87 10.84
N ALA A 288 -0.27 -12.27 10.49
CA ALA A 288 -1.46 -12.18 11.32
C ALA A 288 -2.34 -13.43 11.15
N THR A 289 -3.15 -13.73 12.15
CA THR A 289 -4.06 -14.89 12.16
C THR A 289 -5.49 -14.47 12.41
N SER A 290 -6.47 -15.21 11.87
CA SER A 290 -7.89 -14.93 12.06
C SER A 290 -8.72 -16.20 12.02
N ALA A 291 -9.78 -16.29 12.83
CA ALA A 291 -10.73 -17.39 12.73
C ALA A 291 -11.72 -17.22 11.55
N ASP A 292 -12.09 -15.98 11.24
CA ASP A 292 -13.17 -15.63 10.29
C ASP A 292 -12.68 -14.87 9.03
N GLY A 293 -11.40 -14.49 9.03
CA GLY A 293 -10.78 -13.64 8.01
C GLY A 293 -11.18 -12.17 8.11
N LEU A 294 -11.89 -11.76 9.16
CA LEU A 294 -12.35 -10.38 9.36
C LEU A 294 -11.76 -9.75 10.62
N ARG A 295 -11.53 -10.56 11.66
CA ARG A 295 -10.88 -10.13 12.91
C ARG A 295 -9.49 -10.74 12.99
N TRP A 296 -8.48 -9.90 12.88
CA TRP A 296 -7.09 -10.33 12.76
C TRP A 296 -6.31 -10.05 14.03
N GLU A 297 -5.55 -11.05 14.48
CA GLU A 297 -4.57 -10.94 15.55
C GLU A 297 -3.18 -10.78 14.93
N ASN A 298 -2.47 -9.72 15.31
CA ASN A 298 -1.12 -9.46 14.82
C ASN A 298 -0.10 -10.38 15.50
N VAL A 299 0.62 -11.17 14.71
CA VAL A 299 1.76 -11.99 15.19
C VAL A 299 3.05 -11.16 15.15
N GLY A 300 3.17 -10.23 14.20
CA GLY A 300 4.34 -9.38 14.02
C GLY A 300 5.32 -9.90 12.97
N ARG A 301 6.56 -9.42 13.02
CA ARG A 301 7.58 -9.70 11.99
C ARG A 301 8.05 -11.16 12.04
N VAL A 302 8.05 -11.82 10.89
CA VAL A 302 8.46 -13.22 10.71
C VAL A 302 9.65 -13.39 9.76
N LEU A 303 9.93 -12.41 8.89
CA LEU A 303 11.09 -12.43 8.00
C LEU A 303 11.58 -10.99 7.71
N SER A 304 12.87 -10.88 7.39
CA SER A 304 13.53 -9.69 6.89
C SER A 304 14.29 -10.06 5.62
N THR A 305 14.40 -9.13 4.66
CA THR A 305 15.27 -9.33 3.50
C THR A 305 16.73 -9.45 3.92
N ALA A 306 17.55 -10.04 3.04
CA ALA A 306 18.96 -10.29 3.33
C ALA A 306 19.76 -9.00 3.62
N ASN A 307 19.38 -7.88 3.00
CA ASN A 307 20.00 -6.57 3.22
C ASN A 307 19.09 -5.42 2.73
N ASP A 308 19.61 -4.19 2.85
CA ASP A 308 18.95 -2.93 2.51
C ASP A 308 18.73 -2.68 1.01
N ARG A 309 19.31 -3.49 0.11
CA ARG A 309 19.09 -3.38 -1.34
C ARG A 309 17.68 -3.83 -1.71
N THR A 310 17.12 -4.78 -0.97
CA THR A 310 15.74 -5.24 -1.13
C THR A 310 14.84 -4.53 -0.14
N ARG A 311 14.13 -3.51 -0.62
CA ARG A 311 13.28 -2.67 0.22
C ARG A 311 11.86 -3.19 0.38
N SER A 312 11.42 -4.12 -0.44
CA SER A 312 10.04 -4.59 -0.47
C SER A 312 10.01 -6.09 -0.67
N ILE A 313 9.33 -6.81 0.21
CA ILE A 313 9.06 -8.24 0.05
C ILE A 313 7.77 -8.40 -0.76
N LYS A 314 7.87 -8.30 -2.08
CA LYS A 314 6.75 -8.54 -3.00
C LYS A 314 6.51 -10.03 -3.16
N HIS A 315 6.01 -10.64 -2.09
CA HIS A 315 5.91 -12.08 -1.98
C HIS A 315 4.70 -12.69 -2.68
N VAL A 316 4.84 -13.99 -2.94
CA VAL A 316 3.75 -14.93 -3.15
C VAL A 316 3.91 -16.09 -2.17
N ILE A 317 2.80 -16.54 -1.61
CA ILE A 317 2.75 -17.66 -0.67
C ILE A 317 1.85 -18.74 -1.24
N HIS A 318 2.30 -19.98 -1.15
CA HIS A 318 1.54 -21.18 -1.47
C HIS A 318 1.53 -22.12 -0.27
N ASP A 319 0.42 -22.79 -0.03
CA ASP A 319 0.29 -23.85 0.96
C ASP A 319 0.11 -25.17 0.22
N ASP A 320 1.07 -26.08 0.35
CA ASP A 320 1.00 -27.42 -0.27
C ASP A 320 0.28 -28.45 0.63
N GLY A 321 -0.20 -28.00 1.80
CA GLY A 321 -0.84 -28.81 2.83
C GLY A 321 0.12 -29.33 3.91
N THR A 322 1.43 -29.31 3.66
CA THR A 322 2.48 -29.72 4.60
C THR A 322 3.34 -28.54 5.00
N LEU A 323 3.82 -27.77 4.02
CA LEU A 323 4.66 -26.59 4.15
C LEU A 323 4.01 -25.40 3.47
N PHE A 324 4.24 -24.23 4.06
CA PHE A 324 4.11 -22.98 3.35
C PHE A 324 5.38 -22.75 2.53
N HIS A 325 5.18 -22.34 1.29
CA HIS A 325 6.23 -21.91 0.39
C HIS A 325 6.09 -20.41 0.17
N LEU A 326 7.21 -19.70 0.22
CA LEU A 326 7.30 -18.25 0.04
C LEU A 326 8.33 -17.97 -1.05
N TRP A 327 7.92 -17.19 -2.04
CA TRP A 327 8.85 -16.67 -3.06
C TRP A 327 8.78 -15.15 -3.11
N TYR A 328 9.95 -14.52 -3.25
CA TYR A 328 10.07 -13.10 -3.55
C TYR A 328 11.45 -12.84 -4.18
N PHE A 329 11.62 -11.69 -4.85
CA PHE A 329 12.93 -11.29 -5.35
C PHE A 329 13.76 -10.64 -4.25
N ASP A 330 14.97 -11.15 -4.04
CA ASP A 330 15.93 -10.61 -3.08
C ASP A 330 17.30 -10.47 -3.75
N VAL A 331 18.04 -9.43 -3.38
CA VAL A 331 19.44 -9.25 -3.74
C VAL A 331 20.29 -9.86 -2.60
N PRO A 332 20.97 -10.99 -2.81
CA PRO A 332 21.69 -11.68 -1.75
C PRO A 332 22.82 -10.82 -1.15
N ALA A 333 23.18 -11.06 0.12
CA ALA A 333 24.20 -10.26 0.82
C ALA A 333 25.62 -10.44 0.26
N ASP A 334 25.90 -11.55 -0.41
CA ASP A 334 27.19 -11.89 -1.00
C ASP A 334 27.54 -11.08 -2.27
N GLY A 335 26.59 -10.29 -2.78
CA GLY A 335 26.79 -9.44 -3.96
C GLY A 335 26.40 -10.08 -5.29
N SER A 336 25.89 -11.31 -5.28
CA SER A 336 25.33 -11.96 -6.47
C SER A 336 24.09 -11.25 -7.02
N ASP A 337 23.70 -11.64 -8.23
CA ASP A 337 22.52 -11.11 -8.91
C ASP A 337 21.24 -11.37 -8.12
N GLU A 338 20.26 -10.48 -8.29
CA GLU A 338 18.92 -10.68 -7.76
C GLU A 338 18.39 -12.06 -8.15
N SER A 339 17.73 -12.72 -7.20
CA SER A 339 17.18 -14.06 -7.39
C SER A 339 15.76 -14.12 -6.87
N LEU A 340 14.92 -14.94 -7.51
CA LEU A 340 13.66 -15.38 -6.91
C LEU A 340 14.02 -16.39 -5.82
N VAL A 341 14.15 -15.91 -4.59
CA VAL A 341 14.47 -16.76 -3.44
C VAL A 341 13.24 -17.53 -2.99
N HIS A 342 13.44 -18.79 -2.62
CA HIS A 342 12.41 -19.69 -2.14
C HIS A 342 12.67 -20.02 -0.67
N PHE A 343 11.65 -19.84 0.16
CA PHE A 343 11.64 -20.24 1.57
C PHE A 343 10.52 -21.21 1.85
N THR A 344 10.76 -22.13 2.76
CA THR A 344 9.74 -23.05 3.29
C THR A 344 9.52 -22.84 4.78
N SER A 345 8.31 -23.11 5.24
CA SER A 345 7.95 -23.02 6.65
C SER A 345 6.81 -23.99 7.01
N PRO A 346 6.91 -24.78 8.09
CA PRO A 346 5.80 -25.61 8.55
C PRO A 346 4.72 -24.80 9.28
N ASP A 347 5.08 -23.66 9.87
CA ASP A 347 4.21 -22.88 10.77
C ASP A 347 3.88 -21.47 10.24
N GLY A 348 4.55 -21.02 9.17
CA GLY A 348 4.39 -19.70 8.61
C GLY A 348 5.14 -18.59 9.35
N LYS A 349 5.78 -18.92 10.47
CA LYS A 349 6.44 -17.99 11.38
C LYS A 349 7.96 -18.07 11.27
N THR A 350 8.47 -19.29 11.13
CA THR A 350 9.91 -19.55 11.01
C THR A 350 10.19 -20.04 9.59
N TRP A 351 10.97 -19.26 8.84
CA TRP A 351 11.24 -19.51 7.43
C TRP A 351 12.67 -19.97 7.22
N THR A 352 12.84 -21.01 6.41
CA THR A 352 14.14 -21.54 6.01
C THR A 352 14.31 -21.39 4.51
N GLN A 353 15.42 -20.80 4.06
CA GLN A 353 15.69 -20.68 2.62
C GLN A 353 15.94 -22.07 2.02
N ALA A 354 15.14 -22.44 1.03
CA ALA A 354 15.22 -23.72 0.32
C ALA A 354 16.06 -23.61 -0.96
N GLY A 355 16.14 -22.43 -1.59
CA GLY A 355 16.91 -22.20 -2.81
C GLY A 355 16.59 -20.86 -3.48
N GLY A 356 16.90 -20.74 -4.76
CA GLY A 356 16.50 -19.59 -5.58
C GLY A 356 17.01 -19.66 -7.02
N ASP A 357 16.42 -18.82 -7.89
CA ASP A 357 16.73 -18.76 -9.33
C ASP A 357 17.03 -17.33 -9.79
N THR A 358 18.12 -17.14 -10.54
CA THR A 358 18.50 -15.84 -11.14
C THR A 358 17.86 -15.60 -12.51
N PHE A 359 17.14 -16.57 -13.08
CA PHE A 359 16.60 -16.52 -14.44
C PHE A 359 17.65 -16.12 -15.48
N GLU A 360 18.80 -16.81 -15.47
CA GLU A 360 19.98 -16.51 -16.30
C GLU A 360 20.50 -15.07 -16.07
N GLY A 361 20.52 -14.62 -14.81
CA GLY A 361 20.92 -13.26 -14.44
C GLY A 361 19.92 -12.17 -14.82
N ARG A 362 18.69 -12.54 -15.20
CA ARG A 362 17.63 -11.60 -15.63
C ARG A 362 16.43 -11.55 -14.69
N ALA A 363 16.57 -11.98 -13.44
CA ALA A 363 15.52 -11.92 -12.42
C ALA A 363 14.92 -10.52 -12.22
N GLY A 364 15.73 -9.45 -12.29
CA GLY A 364 15.23 -8.08 -12.16
C GLY A 364 14.32 -7.62 -13.30
N SER A 365 14.24 -8.40 -14.39
CA SER A 365 13.37 -8.17 -15.54
C SER A 365 12.09 -9.02 -15.50
N VAL A 366 11.76 -9.63 -14.35
CA VAL A 366 10.48 -10.31 -14.15
C VAL A 366 9.69 -9.72 -12.99
N GLY A 367 8.37 -9.68 -13.13
CA GLY A 367 7.45 -9.20 -12.11
C GLY A 367 7.20 -10.23 -11.02
N ARG A 368 6.49 -9.82 -9.96
CA ARG A 368 6.04 -10.72 -8.88
C ARG A 368 5.24 -11.88 -9.48
N PRO A 369 5.65 -13.15 -9.25
CA PRO A 369 4.93 -14.30 -9.77
C PRO A 369 3.64 -14.56 -8.98
N TRP A 370 2.66 -15.15 -9.65
CA TRP A 370 1.60 -15.93 -9.01
C TRP A 370 1.96 -17.40 -9.14
N VAL A 371 1.97 -18.16 -8.03
CA VAL A 371 2.46 -19.55 -7.98
C VAL A 371 1.33 -20.47 -7.50
N THR A 372 1.23 -21.66 -8.11
CA THR A 372 0.37 -22.75 -7.66
C THR A 372 1.06 -24.10 -7.88
N SER A 373 0.60 -25.16 -7.21
CA SER A 373 1.01 -26.53 -7.54
C SER A 373 0.61 -26.91 -8.97
N ASP A 374 1.43 -27.73 -9.62
CA ASP A 374 1.14 -28.33 -10.94
C ASP A 374 0.33 -29.63 -10.86
N GLY A 375 -0.01 -30.10 -9.64
CA GLY A 375 -0.74 -31.35 -9.40
C GLY A 375 0.10 -32.62 -9.54
N ARG A 376 1.42 -32.50 -9.78
CA ARG A 376 2.37 -33.61 -9.97
C ARG A 376 3.56 -33.54 -9.00
N GLY A 377 3.43 -32.75 -7.93
CA GLY A 377 4.47 -32.53 -6.94
C GLY A 377 5.43 -31.38 -7.29
N GLY A 378 5.18 -30.63 -8.36
CA GLY A 378 5.90 -29.42 -8.72
C GLY A 378 5.03 -28.17 -8.60
N PHE A 379 5.54 -27.08 -9.15
CA PHE A 379 4.94 -25.76 -9.18
C PHE A 379 4.87 -25.23 -10.60
N ARG A 380 3.86 -24.40 -10.84
CA ARG A 380 3.77 -23.53 -12.00
C ARG A 380 3.54 -22.11 -11.53
N ALA A 381 4.11 -21.14 -12.25
CA ALA A 381 3.90 -19.74 -11.96
C ALA A 381 3.58 -18.94 -13.22
N LEU A 382 2.74 -17.93 -13.05
CA LEU A 382 2.47 -16.91 -14.05
C LEU A 382 3.17 -15.62 -13.61
N LEU A 383 4.05 -15.10 -14.44
CA LEU A 383 4.78 -13.87 -14.14
C LEU A 383 4.77 -12.92 -15.34
N VAL A 384 5.01 -11.64 -15.07
CA VAL A 384 5.28 -10.65 -16.12
C VAL A 384 6.76 -10.78 -16.48
N ASP A 385 7.07 -10.97 -17.75
CA ASP A 385 8.42 -11.04 -18.28
C ASP A 385 8.68 -9.82 -19.16
N TYR A 386 9.69 -9.02 -18.81
CA TYR A 386 10.06 -7.80 -19.55
C TYR A 386 11.24 -8.01 -20.51
N ARG A 387 11.82 -9.22 -20.57
CA ARG A 387 13.07 -9.48 -21.30
C ARG A 387 12.92 -9.41 -22.82
N GLU A 388 11.74 -9.73 -23.33
CA GLU A 388 11.41 -9.79 -24.77
C GLU A 388 10.15 -8.98 -25.09
N GLY A 389 10.03 -7.80 -24.48
CA GLY A 389 8.77 -7.04 -24.42
C GLY A 389 7.89 -7.56 -23.29
N ALA A 390 7.09 -6.68 -22.68
CA ALA A 390 6.27 -7.06 -21.54
C ALA A 390 5.17 -8.05 -21.97
N ALA A 391 5.21 -9.25 -21.41
CA ALA A 391 4.20 -10.28 -21.63
C ALA A 391 3.97 -11.07 -20.33
N LEU A 392 2.84 -11.75 -20.22
CA LEU A 392 2.69 -12.80 -19.22
C LEU A 392 3.35 -14.08 -19.74
N ARG A 393 4.03 -14.82 -18.86
CA ARG A 393 4.69 -16.07 -19.21
C ARG A 393 4.46 -17.11 -18.12
N TRP A 394 4.15 -18.34 -18.52
CA TRP A 394 4.18 -19.49 -17.64
C TRP A 394 5.61 -19.96 -17.43
N VAL A 395 5.94 -20.28 -16.18
CA VAL A 395 7.16 -20.98 -15.80
C VAL A 395 6.78 -22.20 -14.97
N THR A 396 7.61 -23.24 -15.01
CA THR A 396 7.39 -24.47 -14.24
C THR A 396 8.63 -24.81 -13.42
N SER A 397 8.44 -25.44 -12.28
CA SER A 397 9.51 -25.86 -11.39
C SER A 397 9.15 -27.18 -10.74
N ARG A 398 10.11 -28.09 -10.56
CA ARG A 398 9.88 -29.34 -9.82
C ARG A 398 10.11 -29.20 -8.32
N ASP A 399 10.93 -28.25 -7.91
CA ASP A 399 11.42 -28.10 -6.54
C ASP A 399 11.10 -26.72 -5.93
N GLY A 400 10.56 -25.80 -6.74
CA GLY A 400 10.33 -24.40 -6.38
C GLY A 400 11.59 -23.54 -6.43
N ASN A 401 12.75 -24.11 -6.76
CA ASN A 401 14.05 -23.44 -6.75
C ASN A 401 14.56 -23.14 -8.15
N THR A 402 14.29 -24.02 -9.12
CA THR A 402 14.74 -23.85 -10.51
C THR A 402 13.53 -23.77 -11.43
N TRP A 403 13.44 -22.74 -12.24
CA TRP A 403 12.28 -22.42 -13.07
C TRP A 403 12.60 -22.51 -14.55
N THR A 404 11.83 -23.31 -15.27
CA THR A 404 11.92 -23.45 -16.72
C THR A 404 10.86 -22.57 -17.39
N ALA A 405 11.31 -21.74 -18.33
CA ALA A 405 10.42 -20.90 -19.13
C ALA A 405 9.48 -21.76 -20.00
N GLY A 406 8.19 -21.38 -20.01
CA GLY A 406 7.16 -22.01 -20.81
C GLY A 406 6.46 -21.00 -21.73
N GLU A 407 5.18 -21.27 -21.96
CA GLU A 407 4.33 -20.55 -22.92
C GLU A 407 4.17 -19.07 -22.59
N ILE A 408 4.14 -18.24 -23.63
CA ILE A 408 3.93 -16.79 -23.56
C ILE A 408 2.44 -16.50 -23.78
N GLU A 409 1.84 -15.80 -22.83
CA GLU A 409 0.43 -15.41 -22.79
C GLU A 409 0.29 -13.96 -23.28
N ARG A 410 0.19 -13.77 -24.60
CA ARG A 410 0.15 -12.43 -25.23
C ARG A 410 -1.23 -11.75 -25.20
N ASP A 411 -2.29 -12.50 -24.90
CA ASP A 411 -3.68 -12.01 -24.99
C ASP A 411 -4.13 -11.20 -23.77
N VAL A 412 -3.45 -11.35 -22.62
CA VAL A 412 -3.68 -10.47 -21.47
C VAL A 412 -2.86 -9.21 -21.73
N ARG A 413 -3.55 -8.10 -21.97
CA ARG A 413 -2.96 -6.78 -22.22
C ARG A 413 -2.10 -6.32 -21.03
N VAL A 414 -0.87 -6.78 -20.98
CA VAL A 414 0.24 -5.94 -20.57
C VAL A 414 0.67 -5.28 -21.87
N VAL A 415 0.76 -3.95 -21.91
CA VAL A 415 1.44 -3.12 -22.95
C VAL A 415 0.60 -2.16 -23.80
N ASP A 416 -0.63 -2.42 -24.27
CA ASP A 416 -1.20 -1.54 -25.33
C ASP A 416 -2.13 -0.38 -24.90
N ASP A 417 -2.73 -0.40 -23.70
CA ASP A 417 -3.58 0.72 -23.22
C ASP A 417 -2.84 1.64 -22.22
N GLY A 418 -1.51 1.51 -22.11
CA GLY A 418 -0.70 2.27 -21.18
C GLY A 418 -0.92 1.90 -19.71
N ARG A 419 -1.36 0.68 -19.38
CA ARG A 419 -1.45 0.16 -18.00
C ARG A 419 -0.49 -1.02 -17.81
N ALA A 420 0.25 -1.05 -16.71
CA ALA A 420 1.15 -2.15 -16.34
C ALA A 420 0.52 -3.07 -15.29
N ILE A 421 0.62 -4.40 -15.47
CA ILE A 421 0.28 -5.37 -14.43
C ILE A 421 1.41 -5.41 -13.42
N VAL A 422 1.10 -5.09 -12.16
CA VAL A 422 2.08 -5.05 -11.07
C VAL A 422 1.96 -6.27 -10.16
N VAL A 423 0.73 -6.77 -10.01
CA VAL A 423 0.39 -7.92 -9.18
C VAL A 423 -0.71 -8.71 -9.87
N ALA A 424 -0.65 -10.03 -9.77
CA ALA A 424 -1.73 -10.92 -10.15
C ALA A 424 -2.07 -11.86 -8.99
N THR A 425 -3.35 -12.15 -8.82
CA THR A 425 -3.84 -13.24 -7.97
C THR A 425 -4.76 -14.13 -8.81
N GLY A 426 -4.45 -15.41 -8.83
CA GLY A 426 -5.18 -16.41 -9.60
C GLY A 426 -6.00 -17.31 -8.69
N LEU A 427 -7.20 -17.67 -9.16
CA LEU A 427 -8.07 -18.68 -8.55
C LEU A 427 -8.37 -19.75 -9.60
N PRO A 428 -7.77 -20.95 -9.50
CA PRO A 428 -8.14 -22.09 -10.32
C PRO A 428 -9.55 -22.56 -9.94
N GLU A 429 -10.42 -22.70 -10.93
CA GLU A 429 -11.75 -23.29 -10.83
C GLU A 429 -11.88 -24.44 -11.84
N SER A 430 -12.95 -25.23 -11.72
CA SER A 430 -13.17 -26.38 -12.60
C SER A 430 -13.33 -26.02 -14.08
N ASP A 431 -13.79 -24.80 -14.36
CA ASP A 431 -14.04 -24.28 -15.70
C ASP A 431 -12.86 -23.49 -16.29
N GLY A 432 -11.87 -23.11 -15.46
CA GLY A 432 -10.71 -22.35 -15.91
C GLY A 432 -9.95 -21.64 -14.79
N LEU A 433 -9.16 -20.66 -15.17
CA LEU A 433 -8.36 -19.83 -14.27
C LEU A 433 -8.86 -18.40 -14.29
N TRP A 434 -9.33 -17.93 -13.13
CA TRP A 434 -9.60 -16.52 -12.90
C TRP A 434 -8.33 -15.79 -12.47
N LEU A 435 -8.14 -14.56 -12.94
CA LEU A 435 -7.00 -13.71 -12.62
C LEU A 435 -7.48 -12.29 -12.28
N TRP A 436 -7.24 -11.85 -11.05
CA TRP A 436 -7.41 -10.45 -10.66
C TRP A 436 -6.06 -9.75 -10.64
N VAL A 437 -5.96 -8.63 -11.35
CA VAL A 437 -4.68 -7.95 -11.61
C VAL A 437 -4.71 -6.52 -11.13
N THR A 438 -3.73 -6.12 -10.32
CA THR A 438 -3.50 -4.70 -10.02
C THR A 438 -2.86 -4.05 -11.24
N THR A 439 -3.56 -3.05 -11.78
CA THR A 439 -3.10 -2.24 -12.91
C THR A 439 -2.81 -0.83 -12.47
N VAL A 440 -1.74 -0.26 -13.01
CA VAL A 440 -1.35 1.14 -12.80
C VAL A 440 -1.29 1.80 -14.15
N ALA A 441 -1.96 2.94 -14.34
CA ALA A 441 -1.83 3.69 -15.59
C ALA A 441 -0.42 4.30 -15.68
N ASN A 442 0.06 4.48 -16.91
CA ASN A 442 1.34 5.11 -17.20
C ASN A 442 1.33 6.60 -16.85
N ASP A 443 0.14 7.21 -16.77
CA ASP A 443 -0.03 8.50 -16.11
C ASP A 443 0.12 8.30 -14.59
N ARG A 444 1.02 9.07 -13.97
CA ARG A 444 1.34 8.94 -12.54
C ARG A 444 0.25 9.50 -11.61
N ARG A 445 -0.94 9.82 -12.13
CA ARG A 445 -2.06 10.42 -11.40
C ARG A 445 -3.25 9.46 -11.27
N ALA A 446 -3.35 8.44 -12.11
CA ALA A 446 -4.39 7.42 -12.01
C ALA A 446 -4.17 6.54 -10.78
N ALA A 447 -5.23 6.36 -9.99
CA ALA A 447 -5.25 5.42 -8.89
C ALA A 447 -5.05 3.98 -9.39
N GLU A 448 -4.36 3.16 -8.60
CA GLU A 448 -4.30 1.72 -8.84
C GLU A 448 -5.71 1.13 -8.83
N SER A 449 -5.94 0.15 -9.70
CA SER A 449 -7.25 -0.49 -9.87
C SER A 449 -7.07 -1.98 -10.13
N ILE A 450 -8.11 -2.78 -9.86
CA ILE A 450 -8.11 -4.22 -10.07
C ILE A 450 -8.95 -4.55 -11.31
N GLY A 451 -8.29 -5.13 -12.30
CA GLY A 451 -8.91 -5.71 -13.49
C GLY A 451 -9.11 -7.21 -13.33
N VAL A 452 -9.88 -7.81 -14.24
CA VAL A 452 -10.18 -9.24 -14.26
C VAL A 452 -9.90 -9.83 -15.63
N ALA A 453 -9.26 -11.00 -15.64
CA ALA A 453 -9.14 -11.85 -16.81
C ALA A 453 -9.50 -13.29 -16.44
N PHE A 454 -9.97 -14.05 -17.43
CA PHE A 454 -10.31 -15.46 -17.29
C PHE A 454 -9.74 -16.25 -18.46
N LYS A 455 -9.14 -17.41 -18.18
CA LYS A 455 -8.73 -18.37 -19.20
C LYS A 455 -9.46 -19.68 -18.98
N LYS A 456 -10.28 -20.06 -19.96
CA LYS A 456 -11.04 -21.31 -19.90
C LYS A 456 -10.10 -22.52 -19.86
N GLY A 457 -10.43 -23.51 -19.04
CA GLY A 457 -9.73 -24.79 -19.04
C GLY A 457 -9.96 -25.53 -20.36
N ALA A 458 -9.01 -26.38 -20.76
CA ALA A 458 -9.10 -27.14 -22.03
C ALA A 458 -10.28 -28.14 -22.09
N GLY A 459 -11.03 -28.31 -20.99
CA GLY A 459 -11.96 -29.43 -20.81
C GLY A 459 -11.18 -30.70 -20.51
N SER A 460 -11.65 -31.45 -19.51
CA SER A 460 -11.20 -32.81 -19.21
C SER A 460 -11.60 -33.80 -20.31
#